data_AF-A0A7G8DQV5-F1
#
_entry.id   AF-A0A7G8DQV5-F1
#
_cell.length_a   1.000
_cell.length_b   1.000
_cell.length_c   1.000
_cell.angle_alpha   90.00
_cell.angle_beta   90.00
_cell.angle_gamma   90.00
#
_symmetry.space_group_name_H-M   'P 1'
#
loop_
_entity.id
_entity.type
_entity.pdbx_description
1 polymer ?
#
loop_
_entity_poly.entity_id
_entity_poly.type
_entity_poly.pdbx_seq_one_letter_code
_entity_poly.pdbx_strand_id
1 'polypeptide(L)'
;MGRAPKSQRRRFGKGEVLMPPEPAPVQPLSGCLEALKSSWRQEGSLAALWQDWPKLAGDPLSSHCQPLSLRSGMLTVGASHPQWRQALQYSKPQLLAAIRAAGHPVRDLRIQQHHPAPREVLGDPLEEWKRHPSRIDVHGIAACPRCGTPSPMGEMAEWGHCSFCRRIQLSELSAPDHRDQ
;
A
#
# COMPACT_ATOMS: atom_id res chain seq x y z
N MET A 1 -22.44 19.96 -19.75
CA MET A 1 -22.12 18.90 -20.73
C MET A 1 -20.86 19.29 -21.50
N GLY A 2 -19.67 18.88 -21.05
CA GLY A 2 -18.41 19.21 -21.73
C GLY A 2 -18.22 18.32 -22.95
N ARG A 3 -18.15 18.90 -24.16
CA ARG A 3 -17.77 18.14 -25.36
C ARG A 3 -16.24 17.99 -25.36
N ALA A 4 -15.76 16.73 -25.29
CA ALA A 4 -14.35 16.39 -25.51
C ALA A 4 -13.79 17.04 -26.80
N PRO A 5 -12.50 17.46 -26.83
CA PRO A 5 -11.88 18.10 -27.98
C PRO A 5 -11.85 17.20 -29.22
N LYS A 6 -11.78 17.79 -30.42
CA LYS A 6 -11.79 17.06 -31.70
C LYS A 6 -10.67 16.02 -31.81
N SER A 7 -9.51 16.23 -31.16
CA SER A 7 -8.39 15.29 -31.12
C SER A 7 -8.70 13.99 -30.34
N GLN A 8 -9.67 14.04 -29.42
CA GLN A 8 -10.11 12.89 -28.63
C GLN A 8 -11.39 12.25 -29.19
N ARG A 9 -11.73 12.51 -30.45
CA ARG A 9 -12.92 11.96 -31.09
C ARG A 9 -12.54 11.31 -32.41
N ARG A 10 -12.77 10.01 -32.51
CA ARG A 10 -12.64 9.29 -33.78
C ARG A 10 -14.02 8.86 -34.23
N ARG A 11 -14.40 9.26 -35.44
CA ARG A 11 -15.69 8.86 -36.03
C ARG A 11 -15.66 7.36 -36.33
N PHE A 12 -16.67 6.63 -35.89
CA PHE A 12 -16.83 5.20 -36.14
C PHE A 12 -18.26 4.94 -36.65
N GLY A 13 -18.39 4.71 -37.97
CA GLY A 13 -19.69 4.60 -38.63
C GLY A 13 -20.56 5.84 -38.43
N LYS A 14 -21.74 5.66 -37.82
CA LYS A 14 -22.67 6.75 -37.48
C LYS A 14 -22.43 7.35 -36.07
N GLY A 15 -21.46 6.83 -35.31
CA GLY A 15 -21.14 7.28 -33.95
C GLY A 15 -19.75 7.93 -33.84
N GLU A 16 -19.47 8.49 -32.66
CA GLU A 16 -18.14 8.99 -32.29
C GLU A 16 -17.60 8.17 -31.13
N VAL A 17 -16.36 7.70 -31.26
CA VAL A 17 -15.62 7.02 -30.20
C VAL A 17 -14.72 8.04 -29.51
N LEU A 18 -14.81 8.09 -28.18
CA LEU A 18 -13.87 8.84 -27.37
C LEU A 18 -12.51 8.14 -27.40
N MET A 19 -11.50 8.85 -27.88
CA MET A 19 -10.12 8.40 -27.77
C MET A 19 -9.53 8.82 -26.42
N PRO A 20 -8.62 8.01 -25.86
CA PRO A 20 -7.89 8.42 -24.67
C PRO A 20 -7.13 9.73 -24.94
N PRO A 21 -6.95 10.58 -23.91
CA PRO A 21 -6.13 11.79 -24.03
C PRO A 21 -4.73 11.45 -24.53
N GLU A 22 -4.15 12.33 -25.36
CA GLU A 22 -2.77 12.20 -25.81
C GLU A 22 -1.84 12.12 -24.59
N PRO A 23 -0.87 11.18 -24.58
CA PRO A 23 0.09 11.09 -23.48
C PRO A 23 0.88 12.38 -23.39
N ALA A 24 1.17 12.83 -22.17
CA ALA A 24 2.01 14.00 -21.96
C ALA A 24 3.36 13.84 -22.67
N PRO A 25 3.96 14.94 -23.18
CA PRO A 25 5.26 14.88 -23.85
C PRO A 25 6.32 14.27 -22.94
N VAL A 26 7.30 13.57 -23.51
CA VAL A 26 8.40 12.94 -22.76
C VAL A 26 9.22 14.03 -22.08
N GLN A 27 9.27 14.01 -20.75
CA GLN A 27 10.01 14.98 -19.93
C GLN A 27 11.12 14.23 -19.18
N PRO A 28 12.21 14.93 -18.78
CA PRO A 28 13.15 14.36 -17.83
C PRO A 28 12.44 13.96 -16.53
N LEU A 29 12.94 12.92 -15.87
CA LEU A 29 12.36 12.40 -14.63
C LEU A 29 12.19 13.49 -13.56
N SER A 30 13.12 14.45 -13.48
CA SER A 30 13.04 15.60 -12.57
C SER A 30 11.78 16.44 -12.81
N GLY A 31 11.49 16.81 -14.06
CA GLY A 31 10.32 17.59 -14.43
C GLY A 31 9.01 16.86 -14.12
N CYS A 32 8.94 15.56 -14.37
CA CYS A 32 7.80 14.74 -13.98
C CYS A 32 7.59 14.72 -12.45
N LEU A 33 8.68 14.57 -11.68
CA LEU A 33 8.61 14.58 -10.21
C LEU A 33 8.20 15.95 -9.66
N GLU A 34 8.67 17.05 -10.23
CA GLU A 34 8.30 18.41 -9.83
C GLU A 34 6.85 18.74 -10.15
N ALA A 35 6.37 18.34 -11.33
CA ALA A 35 4.96 18.45 -11.71
C ALA A 35 4.06 17.66 -10.74
N LEU A 36 4.46 16.43 -10.40
CA LEU A 36 3.74 15.56 -9.46
C LEU A 36 3.73 16.14 -8.04
N LYS A 37 4.86 16.68 -7.57
CA LYS A 37 4.93 17.38 -6.26
C LYS A 37 3.97 18.57 -6.23
N SER A 38 3.90 19.33 -7.31
CA SER A 38 3.01 20.49 -7.44
C SER A 38 1.55 20.08 -7.46
N SER A 39 1.18 19.03 -8.21
CA SER A 39 -0.20 18.52 -8.25
C SER A 39 -0.65 18.00 -6.88
N TRP A 40 0.21 17.27 -6.16
CA TRP A 40 -0.08 16.81 -4.80
C TRP A 40 -0.35 17.95 -3.82
N ARG A 41 0.35 19.08 -3.95
CA ARG A 41 0.10 20.28 -3.14
C ARG A 41 -1.25 20.91 -3.47
N GLN A 42 -1.59 21.03 -4.75
CA GLN A 42 -2.88 21.58 -5.19
C GLN A 42 -4.07 20.70 -4.76
N GLU A 43 -3.89 19.38 -4.79
CA GLU A 43 -4.92 18.41 -4.40
C GLU A 43 -5.03 18.22 -2.87
N GLY A 44 -4.13 18.82 -2.08
CA GLY A 44 -4.08 18.60 -0.63
C GLY A 44 -3.80 17.13 -0.27
N SER A 45 -2.98 16.46 -1.09
CA SER A 45 -2.67 15.04 -0.97
C SER A 45 -1.82 14.73 0.28
N LEU A 46 -1.95 13.50 0.78
CA LEU A 46 -1.11 12.96 1.86
C LEU A 46 0.39 13.17 1.60
N ALA A 47 0.82 13.10 0.34
CA ALA A 47 2.22 13.26 -0.05
C ALA A 47 2.74 14.69 0.20
N ALA A 48 1.91 15.71 -0.02
CA ALA A 48 2.27 17.09 0.30
C ALA A 48 2.37 17.28 1.81
N LEU A 49 1.42 16.72 2.57
CA LEU A 49 1.46 16.73 4.03
C LEU A 49 2.69 16.02 4.58
N TRP A 50 3.10 14.89 3.99
CA TRP A 50 4.33 14.17 4.34
C TRP A 50 5.59 15.03 4.19
N GLN A 51 5.66 15.86 3.14
CA GLN A 51 6.80 16.77 2.92
C GLN A 51 6.89 17.87 3.97
N ASP A 52 5.74 18.41 4.37
CA ASP A 52 5.66 19.49 5.36
C ASP A 52 5.66 18.96 6.80
N TRP A 53 5.44 17.66 7.00
CA TRP A 53 5.31 17.02 8.31
C TRP A 53 6.41 17.37 9.32
N PRO A 54 7.71 17.40 8.97
CA PRO A 54 8.77 17.80 9.91
C PRO A 54 8.57 19.22 10.46
N LYS A 55 8.10 20.14 9.62
CA LYS A 55 7.83 21.53 10.00
C LYS A 55 6.54 21.66 10.82
N LEU A 56 5.54 20.82 10.52
CA LEU A 56 4.22 20.85 11.18
C LEU A 56 4.22 20.19 12.56
N ALA A 57 4.88 19.04 12.69
CA ALA A 57 4.93 18.25 13.92
C ALA A 57 6.08 18.70 14.86
N GLY A 58 7.15 19.27 14.32
CA GLY A 58 8.36 19.61 15.06
C GLY A 58 9.25 18.40 15.35
N ASP A 59 10.47 18.66 15.85
CA ASP A 59 11.54 17.66 16.01
C ASP A 59 11.14 16.36 16.72
N PRO A 60 10.58 16.38 17.96
CA PRO A 60 10.36 15.13 18.68
C PRO A 60 9.19 14.30 18.11
N LEU A 61 8.16 14.96 17.56
CA LEU A 61 7.00 14.26 17.00
C LEU A 61 7.24 13.77 15.57
N SER A 62 7.99 14.51 14.75
CA SER A 62 8.23 14.14 13.35
C SER A 62 9.02 12.83 13.20
N SER A 63 9.92 12.53 14.13
CA SER A 63 10.74 11.32 14.13
C SER A 63 10.00 10.07 14.61
N HIS A 64 8.99 10.24 15.46
CA HIS A 64 8.32 9.14 16.16
C HIS A 64 6.85 8.96 15.80
N CYS A 65 6.26 9.96 15.14
CA CYS A 65 4.90 9.95 14.66
C CYS A 65 4.90 10.20 13.15
N GLN A 66 4.14 9.42 12.40
CA GLN A 66 4.06 9.54 10.95
C GLN A 66 2.62 9.59 10.46
N PRO A 67 2.31 10.38 9.40
CA PRO A 67 0.99 10.38 8.80
C PRO A 67 0.76 9.04 8.07
N LEU A 68 -0.30 8.31 8.40
CA LEU A 68 -0.59 7.01 7.79
C LEU A 68 -1.56 7.13 6.63
N SER A 69 -2.63 7.92 6.79
CA SER A 69 -3.64 8.07 5.75
C SER A 69 -4.41 9.38 5.88
N LEU A 70 -4.85 9.91 4.74
CA LEU A 70 -5.77 11.04 4.67
C LEU A 70 -7.00 10.62 3.88
N ARG A 71 -8.17 10.57 4.52
CA ARG A 71 -9.45 10.16 3.92
C ARG A 71 -10.54 11.10 4.36
N SER A 72 -11.25 11.73 3.42
CA SER A 72 -12.42 12.60 3.70
C SER A 72 -12.14 13.71 4.73
N GLY A 73 -10.91 14.24 4.75
CA GLY A 73 -10.46 15.24 5.73
C GLY A 73 -10.12 14.68 7.12
N MET A 74 -10.13 13.37 7.32
CA MET A 74 -9.60 12.73 8.53
C MET A 74 -8.16 12.28 8.28
N LEU A 75 -7.22 12.87 9.02
CA LEU A 75 -5.81 12.49 8.98
C LEU A 75 -5.54 11.47 10.08
N THR A 76 -5.10 10.28 9.70
CA THR A 76 -4.65 9.27 10.65
C THR A 76 -3.15 9.40 10.86
N VAL A 77 -2.72 9.59 12.11
CA VAL A 77 -1.31 9.68 12.50
C VAL A 77 -0.97 8.49 13.38
N GLY A 78 0.08 7.79 13.02
CA GLY A 78 0.61 6.63 13.74
C GLY A 78 1.76 7.04 14.65
N ALA A 79 1.70 6.69 15.93
CA ALA A 79 2.79 6.87 16.88
C ALA A 79 3.53 5.55 17.12
N SER A 80 4.86 5.59 17.06
CA SER A 80 5.74 4.42 17.27
C SER A 80 5.65 3.85 18.69
N HIS A 81 5.56 4.70 19.72
CA HIS A 81 5.51 4.30 21.13
C HIS A 81 4.33 4.90 21.88
N PRO A 82 3.90 4.27 23.00
CA PRO A 82 2.80 4.80 23.83
C PRO A 82 3.00 6.21 24.36
N GLN A 83 4.23 6.57 24.73
CA GLN A 83 4.59 7.91 25.19
C GLN A 83 4.34 8.96 24.10
N TRP A 84 4.71 8.65 22.85
CA TRP A 84 4.53 9.56 21.71
C TRP A 84 3.07 9.69 21.31
N ARG A 85 2.29 8.63 21.48
CA ARG A 85 0.84 8.67 21.30
C ARG A 85 0.17 9.61 22.29
N GLN A 86 0.59 9.58 23.56
CA GLN A 86 0.07 10.49 24.59
C GLN A 86 0.48 11.94 24.31
N ALA A 87 1.76 12.18 23.98
CA ALA A 87 2.23 13.50 23.58
C ALA A 87 1.47 14.05 22.37
N LEU A 88 1.21 13.21 21.36
CA LEU A 88 0.45 13.57 20.15
C LEU A 88 -1.03 13.81 20.45
N GLN A 89 -1.63 13.09 21.41
CA GLN A 89 -3.01 13.36 21.85
C GLN A 89 -3.12 14.72 22.51
N TYR A 90 -2.14 15.08 23.35
CA TYR A 90 -2.09 16.39 23.99
C TYR A 90 -1.85 17.53 22.99
N SER A 91 -0.95 17.33 22.02
CA SER A 91 -0.65 18.33 20.98
C SER A 91 -1.63 18.34 19.80
N LYS A 92 -2.63 17.44 19.78
CA LYS A 92 -3.65 17.33 18.72
C LYS A 92 -4.24 18.67 18.27
N PRO A 93 -4.74 19.57 19.15
CA PRO A 93 -5.33 20.83 18.71
C PRO A 93 -4.32 21.77 18.05
N GLN A 94 -3.10 21.85 18.60
CA GLN A 94 -2.02 22.68 18.04
C GLN A 94 -1.57 22.15 16.68
N LEU A 95 -1.42 20.83 16.55
CA LEU A 95 -1.04 20.18 15.30
C LEU A 95 -2.13 20.34 14.23
N LEU A 96 -3.41 20.19 14.60
CA LEU A 96 -4.53 20.43 13.69
C LEU A 96 -4.54 21.88 13.18
N ALA A 97 -4.27 22.85 14.06
CA ALA A 97 -4.17 24.26 13.67
C ALA A 97 -2.99 24.51 12.71
N ALA A 98 -1.82 23.94 12.99
CA ALA A 98 -0.64 24.05 12.13
C ALA A 98 -0.88 23.45 10.74
N ILE A 99 -1.50 22.26 10.66
CA ILE A 99 -1.83 21.59 9.40
C ILE A 99 -2.81 22.43 8.58
N ARG A 100 -3.83 23.01 9.21
CA ARG A 100 -4.80 23.89 8.55
C ARG A 100 -4.16 25.20 8.08
N ALA A 101 -3.25 25.77 8.87
CA ALA A 101 -2.51 26.97 8.49
C ALA A 101 -1.61 26.74 7.27
N ALA A 102 -1.10 25.52 7.09
CA ALA A 102 -0.35 25.12 5.90
C ALA A 102 -1.23 24.83 4.66
N GLY A 103 -2.56 24.98 4.75
CA GLY A 103 -3.48 24.84 3.61
C GLY A 103 -3.95 23.42 3.33
N HIS A 104 -3.66 22.45 4.21
CA HIS A 104 -4.13 21.07 4.04
C HIS A 104 -5.60 20.93 4.50
N PRO A 105 -6.47 20.27 3.71
CA PRO A 105 -7.91 20.17 4.00
C PRO A 105 -8.23 19.10 5.07
N VAL A 106 -7.67 19.27 6.28
CA VAL A 106 -7.84 18.34 7.41
C VAL A 106 -8.88 18.87 8.40
N ARG A 107 -9.96 18.10 8.57
CA ARG A 107 -11.06 18.34 9.51
C ARG A 107 -10.73 17.82 10.89
N ASP A 108 -10.20 16.60 11.00
CA ASP A 108 -9.89 15.97 12.28
C ASP A 108 -8.65 15.06 12.20
N LEU A 109 -8.03 14.82 13.36
CA LEU A 109 -6.90 13.91 13.54
C LEU A 109 -7.32 12.66 14.31
N ARG A 110 -7.04 11.50 13.72
CA ARG A 110 -7.14 10.19 14.38
C ARG A 110 -5.75 9.71 14.76
N ILE A 111 -5.55 9.41 16.04
CA ILE A 111 -4.26 8.94 16.55
C ILE A 111 -4.36 7.43 16.75
N GLN A 112 -3.42 6.69 16.17
CA GLN A 112 -3.33 5.25 16.30
C GLN A 112 -1.95 4.84 16.81
N GLN A 113 -1.91 3.76 17.60
CA GLN A 113 -0.65 3.10 17.88
C GLN A 113 -0.20 2.45 16.57
N HIS A 114 0.97 2.85 16.09
CA HIS A 114 1.58 2.27 14.91
C HIS A 114 2.89 1.66 15.32
N HIS A 115 2.90 0.34 15.46
CA HIS A 115 4.13 -0.41 15.61
C HIS A 115 4.52 -0.87 14.20
N PRO A 116 5.39 -0.14 13.47
CA PRO A 116 5.95 -0.71 12.26
C PRO A 116 6.69 -1.97 12.73
N ALA A 117 6.22 -3.14 12.31
CA ALA A 117 6.93 -4.38 12.61
C ALA A 117 8.39 -4.15 12.20
N PRO A 118 9.37 -4.36 13.09
CA PRO A 118 10.75 -4.38 12.69
C PRO A 118 10.83 -5.37 11.53
N ARG A 119 11.15 -4.89 10.33
CA ARG A 119 11.46 -5.79 9.24
C ARG A 119 12.81 -6.35 9.60
N GLU A 120 12.81 -7.53 10.24
CA GLU A 120 14.03 -8.29 10.37
C GLU A 120 14.60 -8.42 8.96
N VAL A 121 15.81 -7.88 8.76
CA VAL A 121 16.59 -8.18 7.58
C VAL A 121 17.08 -9.61 7.80
N LEU A 122 16.20 -10.56 7.53
CA LEU A 122 16.59 -11.95 7.36
C LEU A 122 17.54 -11.95 6.16
N GLY A 123 18.74 -12.49 6.42
CA GLY A 123 19.66 -13.05 5.43
C GLY A 123 19.99 -12.25 4.18
N ASP A 124 20.66 -12.94 3.25
CA ASP A 124 20.67 -12.57 1.85
C ASP A 124 19.33 -13.07 1.25
N PRO A 125 18.48 -12.18 0.71
CA PRO A 125 17.23 -12.58 0.07
C PRO A 125 17.40 -13.65 -1.01
N LEU A 126 18.58 -13.69 -1.64
CA LEU A 126 18.90 -14.69 -2.65
C LEU A 126 19.08 -16.08 -2.04
N GLU A 127 19.69 -16.17 -0.85
CA GLU A 127 19.91 -17.43 -0.12
C GLU A 127 18.61 -17.97 0.46
N GLU A 128 17.74 -17.10 0.98
CA GLU A 128 16.38 -17.49 1.39
C GLU A 128 15.57 -18.02 0.21
N TRP A 129 15.68 -17.34 -0.94
CA TRP A 129 14.99 -17.78 -2.14
C TRP A 129 15.50 -19.11 -2.71
N LYS A 130 16.79 -19.43 -2.53
CA LYS A 130 17.35 -20.74 -2.93
C LYS A 130 16.79 -21.89 -2.09
N ARG A 131 16.45 -21.65 -0.82
CA ARG A 131 15.92 -22.66 0.10
C ARG A 131 14.39 -22.73 0.08
N HIS A 132 13.74 -21.98 -0.81
CA HIS A 132 12.29 -21.93 -0.84
C HIS A 132 11.70 -23.27 -1.31
N PRO A 133 10.72 -23.86 -0.59
CA PRO A 133 10.22 -25.22 -0.84
C PRO A 133 9.63 -25.42 -2.25
N SER A 134 9.16 -24.34 -2.88
CA SER A 134 8.66 -24.38 -4.27
C SER A 134 9.75 -24.42 -5.35
N ARG A 135 11.05 -24.39 -5.00
CA ARG A 135 12.16 -24.44 -5.96
C ARG A 135 12.36 -25.85 -6.53
N ILE A 136 11.80 -26.06 -7.71
CA ILE A 136 11.93 -27.30 -8.49
C ILE A 136 13.39 -27.59 -8.86
N ASP A 137 14.19 -26.55 -9.12
CA ASP A 137 15.59 -26.69 -9.50
C ASP A 137 16.47 -27.22 -8.35
N VAL A 138 16.06 -26.99 -7.10
CA VAL A 138 16.78 -27.44 -5.90
C VAL A 138 16.22 -28.75 -5.36
N HIS A 139 14.89 -28.86 -5.27
CA HIS A 139 14.23 -30.00 -4.63
C HIS A 139 13.71 -31.05 -5.62
N GLY A 140 13.69 -30.79 -6.93
CA GLY A 140 13.11 -31.69 -7.92
C GLY A 140 11.58 -31.72 -7.88
N ILE A 141 10.98 -32.60 -8.70
CA ILE A 141 9.52 -32.79 -8.81
C ILE A 141 9.15 -34.22 -8.40
N ALA A 142 8.03 -34.36 -7.69
CA ALA A 142 7.32 -35.63 -7.55
C ALA A 142 5.81 -35.43 -7.70
N ALA A 143 5.06 -36.51 -7.90
CA ALA A 143 3.60 -36.44 -7.96
C ALA A 143 3.00 -36.23 -6.57
N CYS A 144 2.11 -35.25 -6.43
CA CYS A 144 1.39 -35.02 -5.19
C CYS A 144 0.51 -36.24 -4.84
N PRO A 145 0.55 -36.77 -3.59
CA PRO A 145 -0.24 -37.94 -3.22
C PRO A 145 -1.75 -37.68 -3.17
N ARG A 146 -2.19 -36.42 -3.04
CA ARG A 146 -3.62 -36.07 -2.93
C ARG A 146 -4.30 -35.86 -4.28
N CYS A 147 -3.58 -35.35 -5.28
CA CYS A 147 -4.18 -34.96 -6.56
C CYS A 147 -3.40 -35.41 -7.80
N GLY A 148 -2.21 -36.01 -7.64
CA GLY A 148 -1.38 -36.50 -8.74
C GLY A 148 -0.59 -35.42 -9.49
N THR A 149 -0.81 -34.13 -9.20
CA THR A 149 -0.12 -33.03 -9.88
C THR A 149 1.39 -33.09 -9.64
N PRO A 150 2.24 -32.88 -10.68
CA PRO A 150 3.69 -32.73 -10.49
C PRO A 150 3.94 -31.51 -9.62
N SER A 151 4.61 -31.70 -8.49
CA SER A 151 4.82 -30.65 -7.49
C SER A 151 6.27 -30.69 -6.99
N PRO A 152 6.80 -29.57 -6.46
CA PRO A 152 8.18 -29.51 -6.00
C PRO A 152 8.37 -30.37 -4.73
N MET A 153 9.39 -31.22 -4.65
CA MET A 153 9.55 -32.11 -3.48
C MET A 153 9.70 -31.37 -2.17
N GLY A 154 10.16 -30.11 -2.19
CA GLY A 154 10.21 -29.26 -1.01
C GLY A 154 8.81 -28.99 -0.44
N GLU A 155 7.79 -28.76 -1.28
CA GLU A 155 6.40 -28.60 -0.82
C GLU A 155 5.84 -29.90 -0.23
N MET A 156 6.17 -31.05 -0.82
CA MET A 156 5.75 -32.34 -0.27
C MET A 156 6.47 -32.68 1.04
N ALA A 157 7.73 -32.30 1.21
CA ALA A 157 8.44 -32.46 2.47
C ALA A 157 7.86 -31.55 3.56
N GLU A 158 7.49 -30.31 3.21
CA GLU A 158 6.98 -29.32 4.16
C GLU A 158 5.53 -29.57 4.55
N TRP A 159 4.65 -29.91 3.59
CA TRP A 159 3.20 -29.99 3.79
C TRP A 159 2.60 -31.37 3.51
N GLY A 160 3.37 -32.33 3.01
CA GLY A 160 2.89 -33.67 2.63
C GLY A 160 2.12 -33.71 1.30
N HIS A 161 1.81 -32.56 0.70
CA HIS A 161 1.07 -32.43 -0.55
C HIS A 161 1.35 -31.08 -1.23
N CYS A 162 0.93 -30.91 -2.47
CA CYS A 162 1.17 -29.68 -3.22
C CYS A 162 0.52 -28.43 -2.62
N SER A 163 1.05 -27.25 -2.99
CA SER A 163 0.52 -25.92 -2.63
C SER A 163 -0.96 -25.72 -2.95
N PHE A 164 -1.48 -26.29 -4.05
CA PHE A 164 -2.90 -26.23 -4.38
C PHE A 164 -3.76 -27.00 -3.38
N CYS A 165 -3.35 -28.23 -3.04
CA CYS A 165 -4.01 -29.02 -2.01
C CYS A 165 -3.92 -28.36 -0.63
N ARG A 166 -2.80 -27.69 -0.34
CA ARG A 166 -2.62 -26.89 0.88
C ARG A 166 -3.58 -25.71 0.94
N ARG A 167 -3.75 -24.99 -0.16
CA ARG A 167 -4.71 -23.88 -0.25
C ARG A 167 -6.14 -24.35 0.01
N ILE A 168 -6.55 -25.48 -0.59
CA ILE A 168 -7.88 -26.05 -0.37
C ILE A 168 -8.08 -26.41 1.10
N GLN A 169 -7.12 -27.12 1.70
CA GLN A 169 -7.17 -27.48 3.13
C GLN A 169 -7.28 -26.24 4.04
N LEU A 170 -6.47 -25.20 3.79
CA LEU A 170 -6.52 -23.97 4.58
C LEU A 170 -7.85 -23.23 4.39
N SER A 171 -8.43 -23.27 3.19
CA SER A 171 -9.75 -22.68 2.95
C SER A 171 -10.86 -23.40 3.71
N GLU A 172 -10.80 -24.73 3.78
CA GLU A 172 -11.72 -25.57 4.56
C GLU A 172 -11.59 -25.29 6.07
N LEU A 173 -10.37 -25.12 6.58
CA LEU A 173 -10.10 -24.75 7.98
C LEU A 173 -10.57 -23.33 8.33
N SER A 174 -10.57 -22.42 7.36
CA SER A 174 -10.99 -21.02 7.54
C SER A 174 -12.50 -20.81 7.38
N ALA A 175 -13.22 -21.80 6.86
CA ALA A 175 -14.66 -21.72 6.74
C ALA A 175 -15.30 -21.75 8.14
N PRO A 176 -16.12 -20.76 8.51
CA PRO A 176 -16.85 -20.81 9.77
C PRO A 176 -17.79 -22.03 9.74
N ASP A 177 -17.80 -22.79 10.84
CA ASP A 177 -18.65 -23.96 11.03
C ASP A 177 -20.13 -23.55 10.90
N HIS A 178 -20.70 -23.71 9.71
CA HIS A 178 -22.15 -23.63 9.48
C HIS A 178 -22.72 -25.04 9.57
N ARG A 179 -22.72 -25.56 10.80
CA ARG A 179 -23.51 -26.70 11.27
C ARG A 179 -23.79 -26.43 12.74
N ASP A 180 -24.98 -26.56 13.29
CA ASP A 180 -26.35 -26.62 12.81
C ASP A 180 -27.15 -26.54 14.13
N GLN A 181 -28.28 -25.84 14.12
CA GLN A 181 -29.39 -25.97 15.09
C GLN A 181 -29.13 -25.69 16.60
#